data_AF-A0A1M7Z4H2-F1
#
_entry.id   AF-A0A1M7Z4H2-F1
#
_cell.length_a   1.000
_cell.length_b   1.000
_cell.length_c   1.000
_cell.angle_alpha   90.00
_cell.angle_beta   90.00
_cell.angle_gamma   90.00
#
_symmetry.space_group_name_H-M   'P 1'
#
loop_
_entity.id
_entity.type
_entity.pdbx_description
1 polymer ?
#
loop_
_entity_poly.entity_id
_entity_poly.type
_entity_poly.pdbx_seq_one_letter_code
_entity_poly.pdbx_strand_id
1 'polypeptide(L)'
;MKKNLSILSIFFLTYCTNPRTGVIDIGFTNELTQKDLDDIQMDLKSQNVELEYTYLEFDSVGHLKKISASIDYKDGHKGSFKSQVLQDGDRPGFRREFSIDD
;
A
#
# COMPACT_ATOMS: atom_id res chain seq x y z
N MET A 1 -31.98 19.21 33.98
CA MET A 1 -31.27 17.94 33.70
C MET A 1 -30.95 17.89 32.21
N LYS A 2 -29.69 18.15 31.84
CA LYS A 2 -29.23 18.08 30.44
C LYS A 2 -28.61 16.70 30.23
N LYS A 3 -29.16 15.93 29.29
CA LYS A 3 -28.66 14.60 28.90
C LYS A 3 -27.42 14.80 28.03
N ASN A 4 -26.27 14.31 28.49
CA ASN A 4 -25.05 14.27 27.69
C ASN A 4 -25.16 13.12 26.70
N LEU A 5 -25.19 13.45 25.42
CA LEU A 5 -25.15 12.50 24.31
C LEU A 5 -23.68 12.33 23.92
N SER A 6 -23.08 11.18 24.23
CA SER A 6 -21.72 10.85 23.77
C SER A 6 -21.75 10.64 22.27
N ILE A 7 -21.06 11.51 21.53
CA ILE A 7 -20.84 11.36 20.09
C ILE A 7 -19.66 10.40 19.92
N LEU A 8 -19.97 9.19 19.45
CA LEU A 8 -18.99 8.22 18.98
C LEU A 8 -18.38 8.76 17.67
N SER A 9 -17.16 9.30 17.74
CA SER A 9 -16.45 9.82 16.57
C SER A 9 -15.82 8.65 15.80
N ILE A 10 -16.53 8.16 14.78
CA ILE A 10 -15.96 7.27 13.77
C ILE A 10 -15.30 8.17 12.73
N PHE A 11 -13.96 8.20 12.70
CA PHE A 11 -13.20 8.86 11.65
C PHE A 11 -13.33 8.05 10.36
N PHE A 12 -14.34 8.37 9.55
CA PHE A 12 -14.31 8.03 8.13
C PHE A 12 -13.33 9.00 7.45
N LEU A 13 -12.11 8.52 7.16
CA LEU A 13 -11.21 9.21 6.24
C LEU A 13 -11.92 9.27 4.88
N THR A 14 -12.49 10.43 4.57
CA THR A 14 -13.08 10.73 3.28
C THR A 14 -11.94 10.98 2.30
N TYR A 15 -11.67 10.01 1.43
CA TYR A 15 -10.80 10.23 0.27
C TYR A 15 -11.54 11.14 -0.71
N CYS A 16 -11.21 12.42 -0.73
CA CYS A 16 -11.51 13.27 -1.89
C CYS A 16 -10.49 12.93 -2.98
N THR A 17 -10.88 12.10 -3.94
CA THR A 17 -10.10 11.90 -5.16
C THR A 17 -10.21 13.17 -6.00
N ASN A 18 -9.11 13.92 -6.10
CA ASN A 18 -8.98 15.00 -7.07
C ASN A 18 -8.69 14.34 -8.43
N PRO A 19 -9.59 14.41 -9.43
CA PRO A 19 -9.52 13.57 -10.63
C PRO A 19 -8.47 14.03 -11.67
N ARG A 20 -7.45 14.82 -11.28
CA ARG A 20 -6.55 15.49 -12.23
C ARG A 20 -5.14 14.90 -12.35
N THR A 21 -4.71 14.06 -11.42
CA THR A 21 -3.46 13.28 -11.49
C THR A 21 -3.56 12.18 -10.44
N GLY A 22 -3.58 10.91 -10.86
CA GLY A 22 -3.51 9.79 -9.92
C GLY A 22 -2.06 9.51 -9.55
N VAL A 23 -1.76 9.19 -8.29
CA VAL A 23 -0.43 8.69 -7.90
C VAL A 23 -0.61 7.41 -7.11
N ILE A 24 0.05 6.34 -7.55
CA ILE A 24 0.27 5.14 -6.75
C ILE A 24 1.67 5.25 -6.17
N ASP A 25 1.80 5.38 -4.85
CA ASP A 25 3.06 5.35 -4.10
C ASP A 25 2.97 4.29 -3.01
N ILE A 26 3.58 3.14 -3.24
CA ILE A 26 3.60 2.01 -2.32
C ILE A 26 5.01 1.89 -1.79
N GLY A 27 5.15 1.86 -0.47
CA GLY A 27 6.42 1.66 0.21
C GLY A 27 6.29 0.58 1.27
N PHE A 28 7.21 -0.38 1.27
CA PHE A 28 7.21 -1.49 2.21
C PHE A 28 8.24 -1.24 3.31
N THR A 29 7.80 -1.18 4.56
CA THR A 29 8.65 -0.97 5.74
C THR A 29 8.71 -2.24 6.59
N ASN A 30 9.66 -2.29 7.52
CA ASN A 30 9.83 -3.39 8.47
C ASN A 30 8.83 -3.37 9.65
N GLU A 31 7.80 -2.53 9.59
CA GLU A 31 6.68 -2.52 10.54
C GLU A 31 5.44 -3.24 10.00
N LEU A 32 5.40 -3.51 8.68
CA LEU A 32 4.25 -4.11 8.03
C LEU A 32 4.09 -5.58 8.41
N THR A 33 2.86 -5.99 8.66
CA THR A 33 2.48 -7.38 8.93
C THR A 33 1.93 -8.05 7.66
N GLN A 34 1.72 -9.38 7.71
CA GLN A 34 1.02 -10.08 6.62
C GLN A 34 -0.36 -9.46 6.33
N LYS A 35 -1.09 -9.06 7.37
CA LYS A 35 -2.40 -8.43 7.20
C LYS A 35 -2.32 -7.12 6.43
N ASP A 36 -1.34 -6.27 6.75
CA ASP A 36 -1.15 -5.00 6.04
C ASP A 36 -0.82 -5.23 4.56
N LEU A 37 -0.01 -6.26 4.27
CA LEU A 37 0.32 -6.64 2.89
C LEU A 37 -0.90 -7.14 2.12
N ASP A 38 -1.78 -7.91 2.75
CA ASP A 38 -3.02 -8.38 2.16
C ASP A 38 -3.98 -7.21 1.87
N ASP A 39 -4.09 -6.26 2.80
CA ASP A 39 -4.91 -5.05 2.65
C ASP A 39 -4.37 -4.19 1.49
N ILE A 40 -3.06 -3.97 1.39
CA ILE A 40 -2.41 -3.26 0.27
C ILE A 40 -2.72 -3.95 -1.07
N GLN A 41 -2.63 -5.29 -1.12
CA GLN A 41 -2.90 -6.02 -2.36
C GLN A 41 -4.36 -5.89 -2.78
N MET A 42 -5.29 -5.96 -1.83
CA MET A 42 -6.72 -5.80 -2.08
C MET A 42 -7.06 -4.39 -2.56
N ASP A 43 -6.48 -3.37 -1.94
CA ASP A 43 -6.69 -1.96 -2.30
C ASP A 43 -6.21 -1.66 -3.72
N LEU A 44 -5.06 -2.19 -4.13
CA LEU A 44 -4.54 -2.04 -5.49
C LEU A 44 -5.37 -2.81 -6.51
N LYS A 45 -5.81 -4.02 -6.16
CA LYS A 45 -6.68 -4.82 -7.02
C LYS A 45 -8.01 -4.10 -7.30
N SER A 46 -8.56 -3.39 -6.31
CA SER A 46 -9.77 -2.57 -6.49
C SER A 46 -9.58 -1.42 -7.49
N GLN A 47 -8.34 -0.98 -7.70
CA GLN A 47 -7.93 0.04 -8.66
C GLN A 47 -7.45 -0.54 -9.99
N ASN A 48 -7.70 -1.84 -10.25
CA ASN A 48 -7.23 -2.56 -11.42
C ASN A 48 -5.69 -2.59 -11.56
N VAL A 49 -4.98 -2.58 -10.43
CA VAL A 49 -3.54 -2.76 -10.37
C VAL A 49 -3.24 -4.10 -9.68
N GLU A 50 -2.45 -4.94 -10.35
CA GLU A 50 -2.06 -6.24 -9.79
C GLU A 50 -0.70 -6.11 -9.11
N LEU A 51 -0.68 -6.36 -7.80
CA LEU A 51 0.53 -6.51 -7.01
C LEU A 51 0.69 -7.98 -6.64
N GLU A 52 1.86 -8.54 -6.88
CA GLU A 52 2.21 -9.92 -6.52
C GLU A 52 3.44 -9.92 -5.62
N TYR A 53 3.35 -10.61 -4.49
CA TYR A 53 4.48 -10.87 -3.61
C TYR A 53 5.14 -12.20 -4.01
N THR A 54 6.27 -12.13 -4.70
CA THR A 54 7.01 -13.33 -5.14
C THR A 54 7.86 -13.94 -4.02
N TYR A 55 8.17 -13.17 -2.98
CA TYR A 55 8.83 -13.64 -1.78
C TYR A 55 8.49 -12.75 -0.59
N LEU A 56 8.16 -13.35 0.54
CA LEU A 56 7.97 -12.69 1.83
C LEU A 56 8.75 -13.45 2.91
N GLU A 57 9.47 -12.72 3.73
CA GLU A 57 10.08 -13.22 4.96
C GLU A 57 9.65 -12.29 6.09
N PHE A 58 9.17 -12.87 7.19
CA PHE A 58 8.82 -12.13 8.40
C PHE A 58 9.82 -12.45 9.51
N ASP A 59 9.98 -11.53 10.45
CA ASP A 59 10.75 -11.76 11.66
C ASP A 59 9.97 -12.57 12.70
N SER A 60 10.58 -12.80 13.87
CA SER A 60 9.97 -13.59 14.94
C SER A 60 8.76 -12.93 15.61
N VAL A 61 8.55 -11.62 15.41
CA VAL A 61 7.39 -10.89 15.97
C VAL A 61 6.29 -10.67 14.92
N GLY A 62 6.52 -11.10 13.67
CA GLY A 62 5.53 -11.07 12.59
C GLY A 62 5.62 -9.83 11.71
N HIS A 63 6.70 -9.06 11.79
CA HIS A 63 6.92 -7.91 10.91
C HIS A 63 7.75 -8.27 9.68
N LEU A 64 7.57 -7.49 8.61
CA LEU A 64 8.21 -7.73 7.32
C LEU A 64 9.73 -7.57 7.42
N LYS A 65 10.46 -8.61 7.05
CA LYS A 65 11.93 -8.63 7.07
C LYS A 65 12.53 -8.58 5.69
N LYS A 66 11.92 -9.26 4.71
CA LYS A 66 12.30 -9.20 3.29
C LYS A 66 11.07 -9.33 2.41
N ILE A 67 11.14 -8.67 1.27
CA ILE A 67 10.12 -8.70 0.24
C ILE A 67 10.74 -8.73 -1.17
N SER A 68 10.15 -9.54 -2.04
CA SER A 68 10.25 -9.38 -3.49
C SER A 68 8.84 -9.25 -4.04
N ALA A 69 8.63 -8.27 -4.91
CA ALA A 69 7.31 -7.97 -5.43
C ALA A 69 7.37 -7.57 -6.89
N SER A 70 6.27 -7.80 -7.60
CA SER A 70 6.01 -7.32 -8.96
C SER A 70 4.68 -6.59 -9.01
N ILE A 71 4.61 -5.55 -9.82
CA ILE A 71 3.40 -4.76 -10.05
C ILE A 71 3.09 -4.69 -11.56
N ASP A 72 1.82 -4.81 -11.90
CA ASP A 72 1.25 -4.61 -13.22
C ASP A 72 0.12 -3.58 -13.11
N TYR A 73 0.35 -2.39 -13.66
CA TYR A 73 -0.60 -1.27 -13.60
C TYR A 73 -1.74 -1.40 -14.61
N LYS A 74 -1.74 -2.45 -15.44
CA LYS A 74 -2.72 -2.70 -16.51
C LYS A 74 -2.83 -1.59 -17.57
N ASP A 75 -1.83 -0.71 -17.62
CA ASP A 75 -1.66 0.37 -18.61
C ASP A 75 -0.44 0.11 -19.51
N GLY A 76 0.02 -1.14 -19.58
CA GLY A 76 1.24 -1.56 -20.28
C GLY A 76 2.52 -1.39 -19.46
N HIS A 77 2.48 -0.74 -18.30
CA HIS A 77 3.65 -0.59 -17.44
C HIS A 77 3.66 -1.62 -16.33
N LYS A 78 4.86 -2.16 -16.08
CA LYS A 78 5.12 -3.16 -15.05
C LYS A 78 6.44 -2.86 -14.36
N GLY A 79 6.58 -3.34 -13.15
CA GLY A 79 7.81 -3.21 -12.38
C GLY A 79 8.00 -4.41 -11.45
N SER A 80 9.23 -4.63 -11.02
CA SER A 80 9.52 -5.58 -9.95
C SER A 80 10.75 -5.14 -9.18
N PHE A 81 10.83 -5.57 -7.93
CA PHE A 81 12.02 -5.38 -7.11
C PHE A 81 12.21 -6.55 -6.15
N LYS A 82 13.43 -6.64 -5.63
CA LYS A 82 13.81 -7.52 -4.53
C LYS A 82 14.60 -6.73 -3.51
N SER A 83 14.13 -6.74 -2.27
CA SER A 83 14.83 -6.09 -1.15
C SER A 83 15.95 -6.96 -0.59
N GLN A 84 16.89 -6.31 0.10
CA GLN A 84 17.73 -6.94 1.11
C GLN A 84 16.92 -7.08 2.43
N VAL A 85 17.58 -7.44 3.54
CA VAL A 85 16.92 -7.35 4.86
C VAL A 85 16.57 -5.90 5.13
N LEU A 86 15.27 -5.61 5.31
CA LEU A 86 14.78 -4.28 5.62
C LEU A 86 15.32 -3.79 6.97
N GLN A 87 15.79 -2.55 7.01
CA GLN A 87 16.17 -1.81 8.21
C GLN A 87 15.18 -0.68 8.47
N ASP A 88 15.25 -0.09 9.66
CA ASP A 88 14.43 1.08 10.00
C ASP A 88 14.68 2.22 8.99
N GLY A 89 13.59 2.72 8.40
CA GLY A 89 13.63 3.76 7.37
C GLY A 89 13.73 3.25 5.93
N ASP A 90 13.95 1.95 5.71
CA ASP A 90 13.85 1.37 4.38
C ASP A 90 12.39 1.47 3.87
N ARG A 91 12.25 1.88 2.60
CA ARG A 91 10.95 2.00 1.94
C ARG A 91 11.04 1.61 0.45
N PRO A 92 11.58 0.42 0.10
CA PRO A 92 11.50 -0.05 -1.29
C PRO A 92 10.04 -0.22 -1.68
N GLY A 93 9.76 -0.07 -2.97
CA GLY A 93 8.39 -0.18 -3.47
C GLY A 93 8.23 0.40 -4.86
N PHE A 94 7.05 0.93 -5.13
CA PHE A 94 6.66 1.36 -6.47
C PHE A 94 6.03 2.75 -6.41
N ARG A 95 6.43 3.61 -7.34
CA ARG A 95 5.79 4.91 -7.53
C ARG A 95 5.46 5.12 -9.00
N ARG A 96 4.22 5.51 -9.29
CA ARG A 96 3.75 5.85 -10.62
C ARG A 96 2.74 7.00 -10.56
N GLU A 97 2.94 7.96 -11.45
CA GLU A 97 2.04 9.09 -11.66
C GLU A 97 1.27 8.85 -12.95
N PHE A 98 -0.05 9.04 -12.91
CA PHE A 98 -0.94 8.91 -14.05
C PHE A 98 -1.31 10.31 -14.53
N SER A 99 -0.85 10.66 -15.72
CA SER A 99 -1.22 11.90 -16.40
C SER A 99 -2.39 11.61 -17.34
N ILE A 100 -3.45 12.42 -17.28
CA ILE A 100 -4.59 12.33 -18.20
C ILE A 100 -4.32 13.30 -19.35
N ASP A 101 -3.37 12.99 -20.24
CA ASP A 101 -3.06 13.84 -21.39
C ASP A 101 -2.61 13.05 -22.64
N ASP A 102 -3.08 11.81 -22.84
CA ASP A 102 -2.94 11.08 -24.12
C ASP A 102 -4.31 10.59 -24.66
#